data_AF-A0A6N8R986-F1
#
_entry.id   AF-A0A6N8R986-F1
#
_cell.length_a   1.000
_cell.length_b   1.000
_cell.length_c   1.000
_cell.angle_alpha   90.00
_cell.angle_beta   90.00
_cell.angle_gamma   90.00
#
_symmetry.space_group_name_H-M   'P 1'
#
loop_
_entity.id
_entity.type
_entity.pdbx_description
1 polymer ?
#
loop_
_entity_poly.entity_id
_entity_poly.type
_entity_poly.pdbx_seq_one_letter_code
_entity_poly.pdbx_strand_id
1 'polypeptide(L)'
;AAAHSANLWTPESAQGQMLEQLGFTLAKLPAGLNASQSQGKRHDIIQLGGENLAAGLNGESLFLFAGDQKDADAIYANPLLAHLPAVQNKQVYALGTETFRLDYYSAMQVLERLKALF
;
A
#
# COMPACT_ATOMS: atom_id res chain seq x y z
N ALA A 1 -2.99 -16.79 0.34
CA ALA A 1 -3.35 -16.27 -0.99
C ALA A 1 -2.95 -14.80 -1.20
N ALA A 2 -2.74 -13.99 -0.14
CA ALA A 2 -2.36 -12.57 -0.24
C ALA A 2 -0.93 -12.25 -0.75
N ALA A 3 -0.10 -13.26 -1.04
CA ALA A 3 1.32 -13.07 -1.33
C ALA A 3 1.67 -12.89 -2.83
N HIS A 4 0.69 -12.92 -3.74
CA HIS A 4 0.95 -12.94 -5.18
C HIS A 4 0.40 -11.73 -5.96
N SER A 5 -0.42 -10.90 -5.32
CA SER A 5 -0.96 -9.68 -5.92
C SER A 5 -1.32 -8.64 -4.87
N ALA A 6 -1.32 -7.37 -5.27
CA ALA A 6 -1.73 -6.24 -4.46
C ALA A 6 -2.40 -5.17 -5.34
N ASN A 7 -3.26 -4.36 -4.73
CA ASN A 7 -3.71 -3.10 -5.33
C ASN A 7 -2.89 -1.98 -4.74
N LEU A 8 -2.15 -1.27 -5.59
CA LEU A 8 -1.44 -0.05 -5.21
C LEU A 8 -2.38 1.14 -5.37
N TRP A 9 -2.59 1.90 -4.29
CA TRP A 9 -3.35 3.14 -4.32
C TRP A 9 -2.60 4.21 -5.10
N THR A 10 -3.30 4.94 -5.98
CA THR A 10 -2.72 6.00 -6.80
C THR A 10 -2.83 7.38 -6.12
N PRO A 11 -2.10 8.41 -6.59
CA PRO A 11 -2.34 9.79 -6.15
C PRO A 11 -3.77 10.29 -6.41
N GLU A 12 -4.48 9.72 -7.38
CA GLU A 12 -5.88 10.08 -7.66
C GLU A 12 -6.88 9.44 -6.67
N SER A 13 -6.44 8.45 -5.87
CA SER A 13 -7.28 7.79 -4.86
C SER A 13 -7.48 8.64 -3.60
N ALA A 14 -8.55 8.38 -2.86
CA ALA A 14 -8.79 9.04 -1.57
C ALA A 14 -7.66 8.75 -0.57
N GLN A 15 -7.14 7.53 -0.55
CA GLN A 15 -6.02 7.10 0.28
C GLN A 15 -4.74 7.88 -0.07
N GLY A 16 -4.44 8.00 -1.37
CA GLY A 16 -3.29 8.74 -1.86
C GLY A 16 -3.37 10.22 -1.50
N GLN A 17 -4.50 10.87 -1.80
CA GLN A 17 -4.74 12.28 -1.46
C GLN A 17 -4.64 12.54 0.05
N MET A 18 -5.19 11.65 0.87
CA MET A 18 -5.10 11.77 2.33
C MET A 18 -3.63 11.74 2.80
N LEU A 19 -2.84 10.77 2.32
CA LEU A 19 -1.43 10.68 2.69
C LEU A 19 -0.64 11.92 2.25
N GLU A 20 -0.87 12.43 1.04
CA GLU A 20 -0.22 13.66 0.56
C GLU A 20 -0.60 14.89 1.41
N GLN A 21 -1.88 15.01 1.81
CA GLN A 21 -2.34 16.08 2.70
C GLN A 21 -1.70 16.00 4.10
N LEU A 22 -1.37 14.81 4.56
CA LEU A 22 -0.64 14.59 5.81
C LEU A 22 0.88 14.80 5.69
N GLY A 23 1.37 15.16 4.49
CA GLY A 23 2.77 15.47 4.23
C GLY A 23 3.62 14.28 3.79
N PHE A 24 3.01 13.11 3.53
CA PHE A 24 3.72 11.98 2.92
C PHE A 24 3.96 12.23 1.43
N THR A 25 5.00 11.60 0.88
CA THR A 25 5.26 11.58 -0.56
C THR A 25 5.04 10.17 -1.09
N LEU A 26 4.15 10.01 -2.08
CA LEU A 26 3.89 8.72 -2.70
C LEU A 26 5.02 8.34 -3.66
N ALA A 27 5.44 7.08 -3.63
CA ALA A 27 6.48 6.58 -4.51
C ALA A 27 6.03 6.64 -5.98
N LYS A 28 6.92 7.11 -6.86
CA LYS A 28 6.67 7.09 -8.31
C LYS A 28 6.87 5.68 -8.84
N LEU A 29 5.90 5.20 -9.62
CA LEU A 29 6.01 3.92 -10.27
C LEU A 29 7.11 3.90 -11.35
N PRO A 30 7.83 2.78 -11.53
CA PRO A 30 8.75 2.61 -12.64
C PRO A 30 8.05 2.80 -14.00
N ALA A 31 8.72 3.45 -14.94
CA ALA A 31 8.20 3.58 -16.30
C ALA A 31 8.03 2.20 -16.95
N GLY A 32 6.90 1.97 -17.64
CA GLY A 32 6.61 0.70 -18.30
C GLY A 32 6.01 -0.38 -17.40
N LEU A 33 5.69 -0.07 -16.14
CA LEU A 33 4.94 -0.99 -15.29
C LEU A 33 3.50 -1.13 -15.83
N ASN A 34 3.24 -2.26 -16.50
CA ASN A 34 1.92 -2.58 -17.03
C ASN A 34 1.02 -3.04 -15.88
N ALA A 35 0.29 -2.09 -15.30
CA ALA A 35 -0.78 -2.37 -14.36
C ALA A 35 -1.78 -3.36 -14.99
N SER A 36 -2.08 -4.45 -14.30
CA SER A 36 -3.09 -5.39 -14.79
C SER A 36 -4.45 -4.68 -14.88
N GLN A 37 -5.15 -4.80 -16.00
CA GLN A 37 -6.47 -4.16 -16.21
C GLN A 37 -7.63 -5.10 -15.89
N SER A 38 -7.41 -6.12 -15.05
CA SER A 38 -8.42 -7.16 -14.81
C SER A 38 -9.70 -6.66 -14.13
N GLN A 39 -9.71 -5.44 -13.57
CA GLN A 39 -10.91 -4.75 -13.05
C GLN A 39 -11.30 -3.50 -13.85
N GLY A 40 -10.93 -3.42 -15.14
CA GLY A 40 -11.25 -2.30 -16.02
C GLY A 40 -10.40 -1.05 -15.78
N LYS A 41 -10.80 0.08 -16.37
CA LYS A 41 -10.08 1.34 -16.28
C LYS A 41 -10.37 2.01 -14.93
N ARG A 42 -9.54 1.72 -13.94
CA ARG A 42 -9.54 2.33 -12.60
C ARG A 42 -8.49 3.43 -12.54
N HIS A 43 -8.83 4.51 -11.86
CA HIS A 43 -7.93 5.65 -11.64
C HIS A 43 -7.36 5.63 -10.22
N ASP A 44 -8.05 4.98 -9.29
CA ASP A 44 -7.72 4.94 -7.86
C ASP A 44 -6.77 3.81 -7.48
N ILE A 45 -6.66 2.76 -8.31
CA ILE A 45 -5.78 1.63 -8.04
C ILE A 45 -5.01 1.17 -9.29
N ILE A 46 -3.81 0.66 -9.03
CA ILE A 46 -2.98 -0.07 -9.99
C ILE A 46 -2.83 -1.50 -9.48
N GLN A 47 -3.26 -2.47 -10.28
CA GLN A 47 -3.13 -3.88 -9.92
C GLN A 47 -1.72 -4.37 -10.20
N LEU A 48 -1.08 -4.86 -9.14
CA LEU A 48 0.22 -5.48 -9.15
C LEU A 48 0.04 -6.99 -8.96
N GLY A 49 0.71 -7.78 -9.78
CA GLY A 49 0.72 -9.25 -9.65
C GLY A 49 1.95 -9.84 -10.32
N GLY A 50 2.30 -11.06 -9.94
CA GLY A 50 3.48 -11.75 -10.47
C GLY A 50 4.77 -10.96 -10.23
N GLU A 51 5.64 -10.87 -11.24
CA GLU A 51 6.91 -10.13 -11.14
C GLU A 51 6.74 -8.62 -10.91
N ASN A 52 5.59 -8.04 -11.28
CA ASN A 52 5.34 -6.60 -11.13
C ASN A 52 5.06 -6.19 -9.68
N LEU A 53 4.81 -7.15 -8.78
CA LEU A 53 4.53 -6.86 -7.37
C LEU A 53 5.73 -6.20 -6.69
N ALA A 54 6.91 -6.81 -6.78
CA ALA A 54 8.12 -6.24 -6.16
C ALA A 54 8.50 -4.91 -6.81
N ALA A 55 8.36 -4.78 -8.13
CA ALA A 55 8.67 -3.56 -8.86
C ALA A 55 7.74 -2.38 -8.50
N GLY A 56 6.47 -2.66 -8.23
CA GLY A 56 5.49 -1.63 -7.86
C GLY A 56 5.53 -1.22 -6.39
N LEU A 57 6.02 -2.10 -5.50
CA LEU A 57 6.19 -1.82 -4.06
C LEU A 57 7.57 -1.22 -3.77
N ASN A 58 7.91 -0.11 -4.44
CA ASN A 58 9.24 0.48 -4.46
C ASN A 58 9.47 1.63 -3.45
N GLY A 59 8.54 1.86 -2.52
CA GLY A 59 8.69 2.86 -1.48
C GLY A 59 9.60 2.42 -0.34
N GLU A 60 10.18 3.40 0.37
CA GLU A 60 10.93 3.16 1.61
C GLU A 60 10.03 2.71 2.78
N SER A 61 8.73 3.00 2.68
CA SER A 61 7.72 2.53 3.63
C SER A 61 6.50 2.01 2.87
N LEU A 62 5.83 1.00 3.43
CA LEU A 62 4.59 0.44 2.90
C LEU A 62 3.46 0.61 3.91
N PHE A 63 2.38 1.27 3.51
CA PHE A 63 1.16 1.39 4.28
C PHE A 63 0.09 0.45 3.75
N LEU A 64 -0.37 -0.48 4.60
CA LEU A 64 -1.39 -1.46 4.27
C LEU A 64 -2.76 -0.96 4.74
N PHE A 65 -3.52 -0.39 3.81
CA PHE A 65 -4.94 -0.15 4.00
C PHE A 65 -5.71 -1.48 3.97
N ALA A 66 -6.81 -1.54 4.72
CA ALA A 66 -7.62 -2.75 4.89
C ALA A 66 -6.83 -3.98 5.37
N GLY A 67 -5.71 -3.76 6.04
CA GLY A 67 -4.82 -4.81 6.53
C GLY A 67 -4.52 -4.65 8.01
N ASP A 68 -4.21 -5.77 8.67
CA ASP A 68 -3.79 -5.84 10.07
C ASP A 68 -2.33 -6.30 10.20
N GLN A 69 -1.88 -6.55 11.44
CA GLN A 69 -0.52 -6.98 11.71
C GLN A 69 -0.17 -8.30 11.01
N LYS A 70 -1.13 -9.21 10.81
CA LYS A 70 -0.89 -10.48 10.11
C LYS A 70 -0.56 -10.25 8.65
N ASP A 71 -1.16 -9.23 8.03
CA ASP A 71 -0.85 -8.85 6.64
C ASP A 71 0.56 -8.24 6.55
N ALA A 72 0.95 -7.40 7.51
CA ALA A 72 2.32 -6.89 7.60
C ALA A 72 3.33 -8.03 7.79
N ASP A 73 3.04 -8.96 8.70
CA ASP A 73 3.87 -10.15 8.95
C ASP A 73 3.95 -11.05 7.71
N ALA A 74 2.86 -11.17 6.95
CA ALA A 74 2.85 -11.91 5.69
C ALA A 74 3.74 -11.25 4.61
N ILE A 75 3.82 -9.91 4.58
CA ILE A 75 4.79 -9.20 3.72
C ILE A 75 6.21 -9.48 4.18
N TYR A 76 6.49 -9.39 5.49
CA TYR A 76 7.82 -9.68 6.02
C TYR A 76 8.26 -11.13 5.76
N ALA A 77 7.33 -12.08 5.81
CA ALA A 77 7.60 -13.49 5.57
C ALA A 77 7.69 -13.87 4.08
N ASN A 78 7.36 -12.95 3.15
CA ASN A 78 7.33 -13.26 1.73
C ASN A 78 8.74 -13.19 1.10
N PRO A 79 9.32 -14.32 0.65
CA PRO A 79 10.67 -14.33 0.07
C PRO A 79 10.79 -13.46 -1.19
N LEU A 80 9.70 -13.29 -1.94
CA LEU A 80 9.68 -12.44 -3.14
C LEU A 80 9.81 -10.96 -2.80
N LEU A 81 9.45 -10.55 -1.58
CA LEU A 81 9.47 -9.16 -1.12
C LEU A 81 10.61 -8.88 -0.15
N ALA A 82 11.37 -9.90 0.27
CA ALA A 82 12.44 -9.80 1.27
C ALA A 82 13.56 -8.81 0.91
N HIS A 83 13.72 -8.51 -0.39
CA HIS A 83 14.73 -7.57 -0.89
C HIS A 83 14.24 -6.12 -0.93
N LEU A 84 12.96 -5.84 -0.65
CA LEU A 84 12.42 -4.49 -0.70
C LEU A 84 12.96 -3.64 0.47
N PRO A 85 13.28 -2.35 0.24
CA PRO A 85 13.77 -1.46 1.30
C PRO A 85 12.83 -1.41 2.51
N ALA A 86 11.52 -1.29 2.28
CA ALA A 86 10.53 -1.26 3.35
C ALA A 86 10.54 -2.55 4.21
N VAL A 87 10.82 -3.71 3.61
CA VAL A 87 10.88 -4.99 4.31
C VAL A 87 12.17 -5.10 5.12
N GLN A 88 13.31 -4.75 4.51
CA GLN A 88 14.62 -4.78 5.17
C GLN A 88 14.70 -3.80 6.35
N ASN A 89 14.10 -2.62 6.19
CA ASN A 89 14.15 -1.54 7.18
C ASN A 89 12.99 -1.59 8.19
N LYS A 90 12.15 -2.64 8.14
CA LYS A 90 10.98 -2.81 9.01
C LYS A 90 10.00 -1.63 8.97
N GLN A 91 9.72 -1.14 7.78
CA GLN A 91 8.84 0.01 7.49
C GLN A 91 7.53 -0.42 6.81
N VAL A 92 6.99 -1.58 7.20
CA VAL A 92 5.66 -2.05 6.76
C VAL A 92 4.65 -1.82 7.88
N TYR A 93 3.62 -1.02 7.60
CA TYR A 93 2.67 -0.51 8.57
C TYR A 93 1.23 -0.86 8.20
N ALA A 94 0.57 -1.63 9.05
CA ALA A 94 -0.86 -1.91 8.92
C ALA A 94 -1.70 -0.77 9.48
N LEU A 95 -2.61 -0.24 8.66
CA LEU A 95 -3.48 0.88 9.00
C LEU A 95 -4.85 0.44 9.57
N GLY A 96 -5.17 -0.85 9.53
CA GLY A 96 -6.39 -1.43 10.11
C GLY A 96 -7.36 -1.94 9.04
N THR A 97 -8.15 -2.96 9.40
CA THR A 97 -9.11 -3.63 8.50
C THR A 97 -10.23 -2.72 8.03
N GLU A 98 -10.62 -1.74 8.85
CA GLU A 98 -11.72 -0.80 8.58
C GLU A 98 -11.34 0.36 7.65
N THR A 99 -10.16 0.31 7.03
CA THR A 99 -9.61 1.43 6.23
C THR A 99 -9.72 1.23 4.72
N PHE A 100 -10.53 0.25 4.28
CA PHE A 100 -10.68 -0.07 2.86
C PHE A 100 -11.38 1.03 2.06
N ARG A 101 -12.50 1.56 2.58
CA ARG A 101 -13.18 2.73 1.99
C ARG A 101 -12.88 3.91 2.88
N LEU A 102 -12.27 4.94 2.30
CA LEU A 102 -11.95 6.16 3.02
C LEU A 102 -13.17 7.11 2.99
N ASP A 103 -13.89 7.15 4.09
CA ASP A 103 -14.90 8.14 4.47
C ASP A 103 -14.44 8.94 5.69
N TYR A 104 -15.30 9.83 6.20
CA TYR A 104 -14.97 10.66 7.35
C TYR A 104 -14.53 9.84 8.58
N TYR A 105 -15.21 8.74 8.90
CA TYR A 105 -14.93 7.95 10.11
C TYR A 105 -13.65 7.13 9.98
N SER A 106 -13.49 6.47 8.84
CA SER A 106 -12.29 5.67 8.55
C SER A 106 -11.05 6.56 8.37
N ALA A 107 -11.17 7.77 7.81
CA ALA A 107 -10.07 8.73 7.77
C ALA A 107 -9.61 9.14 9.18
N MET A 108 -10.54 9.39 10.11
CA MET A 108 -10.19 9.67 11.50
C MET A 108 -9.49 8.48 12.18
N GLN A 109 -9.91 7.25 11.89
CA GLN A 109 -9.23 6.05 12.39
C GLN A 109 -7.81 5.91 11.82
N VAL A 110 -7.61 6.18 10.53
CA VAL A 110 -6.27 6.21 9.92
C VAL A 110 -5.40 7.26 10.59
N LEU A 111 -5.94 8.44 10.88
CA LEU A 111 -5.19 9.51 11.55
C LEU A 111 -4.74 9.11 12.96
N GLU A 112 -5.65 8.56 13.77
CA GLU A 112 -5.30 8.05 15.10
C GLU A 112 -4.29 6.91 15.03
N ARG A 113 -4.40 6.05 14.00
CA ARG A 113 -3.43 4.99 13.77
C ARG A 113 -2.05 5.54 13.43
N LEU A 114 -1.95 6.55 12.55
CA LEU A 114 -0.69 7.19 12.21
C LEU A 114 -0.05 7.87 13.44
N LYS A 115 -0.85 8.57 14.25
CA LYS A 115 -0.38 9.18 15.53
C LYS A 115 0.10 8.15 16.56
N ALA A 116 -0.39 6.91 16.50
CA ALA A 116 0.09 5.85 17.37
C ALA A 116 1.40 5.21 16.87
N LEU A 117 1.75 5.40 15.60
CA LEU A 117 2.93 4.84 14.95
C LEU A 117 4.12 5.81 14.94
N PHE A 118 3.86 7.12 14.89
CA PHE A 118 4.85 8.20 14.77
C PHE A 118 4.61 9.29 15.80
#